data_AF-A0A2V6GBP7-F1
#
_entry.id   AF-A0A2V6GBP7-F1
#
_cell.length_a   1.000
_cell.length_b   1.000
_cell.length_c   1.000
_cell.angle_alpha   90.00
_cell.angle_beta   90.00
_cell.angle_gamma   90.00
#
_symmetry.space_group_name_H-M   'P 1'
#
loop_
_entity.id
_entity.type
_entity.pdbx_description
1 polymer ?
#
loop_
_entity_poly.entity_id
_entity_poly.type
_entity_poly.pdbx_seq_one_letter_code
_entity_poly.pdbx_strand_id
1 'polypeptide(L)'
;MIAEDTKTGEVVLVMNEPEPWEDSDERLLALQERFNAYASFLLDGEIVEAHPELVGKPARIELRCAKMPDARALDLLGMIHDQLAFQEIKMEVVVRDVE
;
A
#
# COMPACT_ATOMS: atom_id res chain seq x y z
N MET A 1 -4.72 -0.29 -7.69
CA MET A 1 -4.83 -1.36 -8.71
C MET A 1 -4.61 -2.67 -7.99
N ILE A 2 -5.43 -3.69 -8.24
CA ILE A 2 -5.26 -5.02 -7.62
C ILE A 2 -4.62 -5.94 -8.66
N ALA A 3 -3.59 -6.68 -8.26
CA ALA A 3 -2.90 -7.68 -9.06
C ALA A 3 -2.67 -8.93 -8.23
N GLU A 4 -2.56 -10.09 -8.87
CA GLU A 4 -2.13 -11.32 -8.22
C GLU A 4 -0.66 -11.58 -8.56
N ASP A 5 0.17 -11.79 -7.55
CA ASP A 5 1.53 -12.30 -7.76
C ASP A 5 1.47 -13.81 -7.97
N THR A 6 1.60 -14.26 -9.22
CA THR A 6 1.54 -15.68 -9.57
C THR A 6 2.73 -16.50 -9.06
N LYS A 7 3.80 -15.87 -8.56
CA LYS A 7 4.98 -16.56 -8.01
C LYS A 7 4.81 -16.86 -6.53
N THR A 8 4.29 -15.91 -5.76
CA THR A 8 4.08 -16.07 -4.31
C THR A 8 2.65 -16.46 -3.95
N GLY A 9 1.70 -16.28 -4.88
CA GLY A 9 0.28 -16.44 -4.63
C GLY A 9 -0.32 -15.32 -3.79
N GLU A 10 0.34 -14.16 -3.73
CA GLU A 10 -0.08 -13.01 -2.93
C GLU A 10 -0.99 -12.06 -3.71
N VAL A 11 -1.91 -11.43 -2.99
CA VAL A 11 -2.69 -10.31 -3.50
C VAL A 11 -1.86 -9.06 -3.39
N VAL A 12 -1.56 -8.41 -4.51
CA VAL A 12 -0.76 -7.19 -4.57
C VAL A 12 -1.65 -5.99 -4.88
N LEU A 13 -1.82 -5.12 -3.91
CA LEU A 13 -2.48 -3.83 -4.06
C LEU A 13 -1.44 -2.78 -4.43
N VAL A 14 -1.36 -2.47 -5.72
CA VAL A 14 -0.43 -1.47 -6.23
C VAL A 14 -1.04 -0.08 -6.10
N MET A 15 -0.37 0.77 -5.33
CA MET A 15 -0.60 2.20 -5.22
C MET A 15 0.52 2.94 -5.95
N ASN A 16 0.19 3.80 -6.91
CA ASN A 16 1.19 4.65 -7.56
C ASN A 16 1.17 6.03 -6.93
N GLU A 17 2.36 6.56 -6.68
CA GLU A 17 2.62 7.89 -6.16
C GLU A 17 3.56 8.62 -7.15
N PRO A 18 2.99 9.20 -8.23
CA PRO A 18 3.76 9.79 -9.32
C PRO A 18 4.30 11.18 -9.00
N GLU A 19 3.72 11.84 -8.02
CA GLU A 19 4.04 13.21 -7.63
C GLU A 19 5.20 13.22 -6.61
N PRO A 20 6.00 14.30 -6.60
CA PRO A 20 7.06 14.47 -5.60
C PRO A 20 6.48 14.62 -4.19
N TRP A 21 7.35 14.38 -3.22
CA TRP A 21 7.05 14.60 -1.82
C TRP A 21 7.43 16.04 -1.47
N GLU A 22 6.43 16.88 -1.22
CA GLU A 22 6.60 18.33 -1.02
C GLU A 22 6.37 18.76 0.44
N ASP A 23 6.61 17.86 1.41
CA ASP A 23 6.36 18.13 2.85
C ASP A 23 4.91 18.55 3.18
N SER A 24 3.96 18.27 2.29
CA SER A 24 2.56 18.69 2.47
C SER A 24 1.79 17.76 3.42
N ASP A 25 1.27 18.33 4.51
CA ASP A 25 0.44 17.60 5.48
C ASP A 25 -0.82 16.99 4.85
N GLU A 26 -1.45 17.69 3.90
CA GLU A 26 -2.62 17.19 3.16
C GLU A 26 -2.28 15.93 2.36
N ARG A 27 -1.06 15.88 1.81
CA ARG A 27 -0.57 14.75 1.03
C ARG A 27 -0.26 13.54 1.90
N LEU A 28 0.34 13.78 3.07
CA LEU A 28 0.57 12.75 4.09
C LEU A 28 -0.76 12.18 4.60
N LEU A 29 -1.74 13.04 4.87
CA LEU A 29 -3.08 12.61 5.28
C LEU A 29 -3.74 11.76 4.19
N ALA A 30 -3.75 12.23 2.94
CA ALA A 30 -4.32 11.49 1.81
C ALA A 30 -3.64 10.14 1.60
N LEU A 31 -2.32 10.05 1.80
CA LEU A 31 -1.57 8.79 1.74
C LEU A 31 -2.07 7.82 2.83
N GLN A 32 -2.15 8.29 4.07
CA GLN A 32 -2.64 7.49 5.19
C GLN A 32 -4.08 7.00 4.94
N GLU A 33 -4.96 7.87 4.47
CA GLU A 33 -6.34 7.50 4.13
C GLU A 33 -6.40 6.43 3.05
N ARG A 34 -5.54 6.51 2.02
CA ARG A 34 -5.46 5.48 0.97
C ARG A 34 -5.04 4.14 1.56
N PHE A 35 -4.02 4.10 2.43
CA PHE A 35 -3.61 2.86 3.10
C PHE A 35 -4.71 2.29 4.00
N ASN A 36 -5.38 3.14 4.78
CA ASN A 36 -6.50 2.73 5.62
C ASN A 36 -7.66 2.16 4.79
N ALA A 37 -7.97 2.75 3.64
CA ALA A 37 -8.97 2.24 2.72
C ALA A 37 -8.59 0.85 2.18
N TYR A 38 -7.32 0.65 1.78
CA TYR A 38 -6.85 -0.67 1.32
C TYR A 38 -6.85 -1.72 2.44
N ALA A 39 -6.42 -1.34 3.65
CA ALA A 39 -6.47 -2.23 4.80
C ALA A 39 -7.92 -2.63 5.11
N SER A 40 -8.83 -1.65 5.20
CA SER A 40 -10.26 -1.90 5.42
C SER A 40 -10.84 -2.82 4.34
N PHE A 41 -10.50 -2.59 3.06
CA PHE A 41 -10.95 -3.42 1.94
C PHE A 41 -10.53 -4.89 2.09
N LEU A 42 -9.31 -5.14 2.57
CA LEU A 42 -8.79 -6.49 2.83
C LEU A 42 -9.41 -7.14 4.06
N LEU A 43 -9.67 -6.35 5.11
CA LEU A 43 -10.08 -6.85 6.43
C LEU A 43 -11.59 -7.05 6.55
N ASP A 44 -12.38 -6.13 6.00
CA ASP A 44 -13.85 -6.17 6.08
C ASP A 44 -14.44 -7.28 5.18
N GLY A 45 -13.60 -7.92 4.37
CA GLY A 45 -14.01 -8.96 3.44
C GLY A 45 -14.65 -8.40 2.17
N GLU A 46 -14.56 -7.10 1.90
CA GLU A 46 -15.04 -6.50 0.64
C GLU A 46 -14.33 -7.13 -0.58
N ILE A 47 -13.08 -7.57 -0.39
CA ILE A 47 -12.34 -8.38 -1.37
C ILE A 47 -13.01 -9.73 -1.69
N VAL A 48 -13.80 -10.31 -0.77
CA VAL A 48 -14.54 -11.56 -1.00
C VAL A 48 -15.64 -11.36 -2.04
N GLU A 49 -16.29 -10.19 -2.03
CA GLU A 49 -17.37 -9.88 -2.96
C GLU A 49 -16.82 -9.45 -4.33
N ALA A 50 -15.76 -8.64 -4.35
CA ALA A 50 -15.18 -8.12 -5.58
C ALA A 50 -14.27 -9.12 -6.29
N HIS A 51 -13.52 -9.92 -5.53
CA HIS A 51 -12.46 -10.81 -6.00
C HIS A 51 -12.40 -12.11 -5.17
N PRO A 52 -13.41 -13.00 -5.30
CA PRO A 52 -13.45 -14.25 -4.55
C PRO A 52 -12.23 -15.14 -4.78
N GLU A 53 -11.55 -15.01 -5.93
CA GLU A 53 -10.30 -15.71 -6.26
C GLU A 53 -9.10 -15.33 -5.39
N LEU A 54 -9.19 -14.20 -4.68
CA LEU A 54 -8.14 -13.63 -3.84
C LEU A 54 -8.35 -13.93 -2.34
N VAL A 55 -9.47 -14.56 -1.98
CA VAL A 55 -9.86 -14.83 -0.59
C VAL A 55 -8.91 -15.83 0.07
N GLY A 56 -8.48 -15.50 1.29
CA GLY A 56 -7.58 -16.33 2.09
C GLY A 56 -6.11 -16.31 1.63
N LYS A 57 -5.77 -15.54 0.60
CA LYS A 57 -4.39 -15.33 0.17
C LYS A 57 -3.74 -14.20 0.98
N PRO A 58 -2.43 -14.31 1.28
CA PRO A 58 -1.70 -13.22 1.91
C PRO A 58 -1.73 -11.96 1.03
N ALA A 59 -1.99 -10.82 1.66
CA ALA A 59 -2.10 -9.53 0.99
C ALA A 59 -0.87 -8.67 1.21
N ARG A 60 -0.49 -7.94 0.16
CA ARG A 60 0.63 -7.01 0.14
C ARG A 60 0.21 -5.70 -0.52
N ILE A 61 0.41 -4.59 0.17
CA ILE A 61 0.25 -3.25 -0.38
C ILE A 61 1.61 -2.78 -0.89
N GLU A 62 1.70 -2.43 -2.17
CA GLU A 62 2.92 -1.97 -2.82
C GLU A 62 2.76 -0.49 -3.21
N LEU A 63 3.51 0.38 -2.54
CA LEU A 63 3.58 1.81 -2.86
C LEU A 63 4.72 2.06 -3.86
N ARG A 64 4.36 2.48 -5.07
CA ARG A 64 5.29 2.82 -6.15
C ARG A 64 5.50 4.32 -6.21
N CYS A 65 6.60 4.79 -5.65
CA CYS A 65 6.96 6.19 -5.66
C CYS A 65 7.78 6.53 -6.91
N ALA A 66 7.44 7.63 -7.60
CA ALA A 66 8.27 8.16 -8.68
C ALA A 66 9.51 8.92 -8.17
N LYS A 67 9.47 9.38 -6.92
CA LYS A 67 10.57 10.06 -6.23
C LYS A 67 10.75 9.48 -4.83
N MET A 68 11.97 9.58 -4.30
CA MET A 68 12.27 9.19 -2.92
C MET A 68 11.39 9.98 -1.94
N PRO A 69 10.69 9.30 -1.00
CA PRO A 69 9.99 9.96 0.09
C PRO A 69 10.94 10.78 0.97
N ASP A 70 10.47 11.95 1.39
CA ASP A 70 11.15 12.77 2.40
C ASP A 70 11.07 12.15 3.80
N ALA A 71 11.78 12.74 4.76
CA ALA A 71 11.86 12.19 6.12
C ALA A 71 10.47 12.06 6.79
N ARG A 72 9.56 13.03 6.59
CA ARG A 72 8.22 12.98 7.19
C ARG A 72 7.38 11.87 6.55
N ALA A 73 7.47 11.73 5.22
CA ALA A 73 6.83 10.64 4.50
C ALA A 73 7.37 9.27 4.94
N LEU A 74 8.69 9.14 5.15
CA LEU A 74 9.31 7.91 5.66
C LEU A 74 8.84 7.56 7.07
N ASP A 75 8.75 8.54 7.98
CA ASP A 75 8.20 8.34 9.33
C ASP A 75 6.75 7.84 9.26
N LEU A 76 5.91 8.47 8.43
CA LEU A 76 4.53 8.03 8.22
C LEU A 76 4.46 6.60 7.65
N LEU A 77 5.25 6.30 6.63
CA LEU A 77 5.32 4.97 6.03
C LEU A 77 5.77 3.92 7.04
N GLY A 78 6.71 4.26 7.93
CA GLY A 78 7.11 3.38 9.04
C GLY A 78 5.95 3.06 9.98
N MET A 79 5.18 4.07 10.39
CA MET A 79 4.01 3.87 11.25
C MET A 79 2.93 3.00 10.57
N ILE A 80 2.66 3.25 9.28
CA ILE A 80 1.70 2.47 8.48
C ILE A 80 2.19 1.03 8.31
N HIS A 81 3.49 0.83 8.06
CA HIS A 81 4.09 -0.49 7.93
C HIS A 81 3.86 -1.34 9.19
N ASP A 82 4.17 -0.80 10.37
CA ASP A 82 3.95 -1.50 11.64
C ASP A 82 2.47 -1.83 11.83
N GLN A 83 1.57 -0.87 11.58
CA GLN A 83 0.13 -1.09 11.70
C GLN A 83 -0.37 -2.22 10.78
N LEU A 84 0.04 -2.22 9.51
CA LEU A 84 -0.34 -3.27 8.56
C LEU A 84 0.23 -4.64 8.96
N ALA A 85 1.47 -4.68 9.44
CA ALA A 85 2.10 -5.90 9.91
C ALA A 85 1.36 -6.53 11.10
N PHE A 86 0.82 -5.71 12.02
CA PHE A 86 -0.06 -6.19 13.10
C PHE A 86 -1.34 -6.86 12.58
N GLN A 87 -1.76 -6.53 11.36
CA GLN A 87 -2.94 -7.09 10.71
C GLN A 87 -2.60 -8.19 9.69
N GLU A 88 -1.36 -8.69 9.72
CA GLU A 88 -0.84 -9.70 8.79
C GLU A 88 -0.83 -9.26 7.32
N ILE A 89 -0.88 -7.94 7.07
CA ILE A 89 -0.80 -7.35 5.73
C ILE A 89 0.64 -6.86 5.52
N LYS A 90 1.27 -7.29 4.42
CA LYS A 90 2.60 -6.83 4.05
C LYS A 90 2.56 -5.46 3.41
N MET A 91 3.58 -4.64 3.65
CA MET A 91 3.75 -3.36 2.96
C MET A 91 5.14 -3.28 2.34
N GLU A 92 5.21 -2.88 1.07
CA GLU A 92 6.46 -2.61 0.38
C GLU A 92 6.44 -1.24 -0.29
N VAL A 93 7.56 -0.52 -0.21
CA VAL A 93 7.75 0.76 -0.88
C VAL A 93 8.80 0.57 -1.96
N VAL A 94 8.42 0.84 -3.20
CA VAL A 94 9.28 0.70 -4.38
C VAL A 94 9.46 2.07 -5.00
N VAL A 95 10.69 2.57 -5.02
CA VAL A 95 11.00 3.79 -5.75
C VAL A 95 11.39 3.43 -7.17
N ARG A 96 10.58 3.85 -8.14
CA ARG A 96 10.92 3.76 -9.55
C ARG A 96 11.68 5.02 -9.91
N ASP A 97 13.00 4.98 -9.79
CA ASP A 97 13.85 5.99 -10.41
C ASP A 97 13.67 5.82 -11.93
N VAL A 98 12.80 6.64 -12.51
CA VAL A 98 12.76 6.81 -13.96
C VAL A 98 13.96 7.70 -14.30
N GLU A 99 15.07 7.03 -14.62
CA GLU A 99 16.23 7.64 -15.29
C GLU A 99 15.83 8.36 -16.58
#